data_AF-A0A929K650-F1
#
_entry.id   AF-A0A929K650-F1
#
_cell.length_a   1.000
_cell.length_b   1.000
_cell.length_c   1.000
_cell.angle_alpha   90.00
_cell.angle_beta   90.00
_cell.angle_gamma   90.00
#
_symmetry.space_group_name_H-M   'P 1'
#
loop_
_entity.id
_entity.type
_entity.pdbx_description
1 polymer ?
#
loop_
_entity_poly.entity_id
_entity_poly.type
_entity_poly.pdbx_seq_one_letter_code
_entity_poly.pdbx_strand_id
1 'polypeptide(L)'
;SSNWRIVFRHVIPNSMAPIIVYGTLMMASAILDAAALGFLGLGAQPPNPEWGAMLSDSRLYIVSGAWWAATFPGIAIVFAVLGLNLLGDGLRDILDPRLKT
;
A
#
# COMPACT_ATOMS: atom_id res chain seq x y z
N SER A 1 -23.96 -13.30 -31.32
CA SER A 1 -23.81 -13.52 -29.86
C SER A 1 -22.55 -14.34 -29.63
N SER A 2 -21.54 -13.98 -28.83
CA SER A 2 -21.56 -13.13 -27.65
C SER A 2 -20.13 -12.92 -27.13
N ASN A 3 -19.40 -11.94 -27.68
CA ASN A 3 -18.07 -11.56 -27.18
C ASN A 3 -18.11 -11.19 -25.69
N TRP A 4 -19.18 -10.52 -25.26
CA TRP A 4 -19.37 -10.17 -23.86
C TRP A 4 -19.43 -11.40 -22.94
N ARG A 5 -20.10 -12.48 -23.36
CA ARG A 5 -20.15 -13.73 -22.57
C ARG A 5 -18.79 -14.40 -22.46
N ILE A 6 -17.91 -14.29 -23.47
CA ILE A 6 -16.55 -14.83 -23.39
C ILE A 6 -15.73 -14.02 -22.37
N VAL A 7 -15.81 -12.69 -22.45
CA VAL A 7 -15.11 -11.80 -21.51
C VAL A 7 -15.53 -12.05 -20.07
N PHE A 8 -16.82 -12.00 -19.76
CA PHE A 8 -17.31 -12.16 -18.39
C PHE A 8 -17.20 -13.59 -17.84
N ARG A 9 -17.23 -14.62 -18.69
CA ARG A 9 -17.22 -16.02 -18.24
C ARG A 9 -15.84 -16.65 -18.21
N HIS A 10 -14.90 -16.18 -19.03
CA HIS A 10 -13.58 -16.80 -19.16
C HIS A 10 -12.45 -15.81 -18.88
N VAL A 11 -12.47 -14.62 -19.48
CA VAL A 11 -11.36 -13.66 -19.36
C VAL A 11 -11.29 -13.06 -17.96
N ILE A 12 -12.41 -12.54 -17.46
CA ILE A 12 -12.47 -11.90 -16.14
C ILE A 12 -12.11 -12.91 -15.04
N PRO A 13 -12.78 -14.06 -14.89
CA PRO A 13 -12.47 -14.99 -13.80
C PRO A 13 -11.03 -15.49 -13.81
N ASN A 14 -10.47 -15.72 -15.00
CA ASN A 14 -9.08 -16.19 -15.15
C ASN A 14 -8.04 -15.09 -14.85
N SER A 15 -8.38 -13.82 -15.07
CA SER A 15 -7.48 -12.68 -14.81
C SER A 15 -7.62 -12.12 -13.39
N MET A 16 -8.68 -12.46 -12.66
CA MET A 16 -8.93 -11.93 -11.31
C MET A 16 -7.79 -12.24 -10.34
N ALA A 17 -7.25 -13.46 -10.39
CA ALA A 17 -6.14 -13.87 -9.52
C ALA A 17 -4.90 -12.96 -9.65
N PRO A 18 -4.30 -12.78 -10.85
CA PRO A 18 -3.16 -11.87 -11.00
C PRO A 18 -3.54 -10.40 -10.77
N ILE A 19 -4.77 -9.97 -11.07
CA ILE A 19 -5.23 -8.60 -10.79
C ILE A 19 -5.25 -8.32 -9.28
N ILE A 20 -5.74 -9.26 -8.47
CA ILE A 20 -5.80 -9.10 -7.01
C ILE A 20 -4.39 -9.00 -6.44
N VAL A 21 -3.48 -9.89 -6.85
CA VAL A 21 -2.07 -9.88 -6.42
C VAL A 21 -1.39 -8.58 -6.81
N TYR A 22 -1.55 -8.13 -8.06
CA TYR A 22 -0.95 -6.89 -8.50
C TYR A 22 -1.56 -5.68 -7.79
N GLY A 23 -2.86 -5.70 -7.55
CA GLY A 23 -3.59 -4.65 -6.84
C GLY A 23 -3.08 -4.43 -5.42
N THR A 24 -2.81 -5.51 -4.66
CA THR A 24 -2.28 -5.39 -3.29
C THR A 24 -0.88 -4.81 -3.26
N LEU A 25 0.00 -5.24 -4.17
CA LEU A 25 1.36 -4.71 -4.31
C LEU A 25 1.36 -3.23 -4.72
N MET A 26 0.47 -2.85 -5.64
CA MET A 26 0.29 -1.45 -6.03
C MET A 26 -0.22 -0.58 -4.88
N MET A 27 -1.08 -1.12 -4.02
CA MET A 27 -1.60 -0.39 -2.87
C MET A 27 -0.50 -0.06 -1.85
N ALA A 28 0.46 -0.98 -1.64
CA ALA A 28 1.62 -0.71 -0.81
C ALA A 28 2.47 0.44 -1.37
N SER A 29 2.66 0.47 -2.69
CA SER A 29 3.37 1.57 -3.37
C SER A 29 2.62 2.89 -3.25
N ALA A 30 1.29 2.88 -3.44
CA ALA A 30 0.46 4.07 -3.32
C ALA A 30 0.50 4.69 -1.90
N ILE A 31 0.64 3.88 -0.85
CA ILE A 31 0.83 4.39 0.52
C ILE A 31 2.17 5.11 0.66
N LEU A 32 3.25 4.57 0.10
CA LEU A 32 4.55 5.23 0.10
C LEU A 32 4.50 6.55 -0.66
N ASP A 33 3.87 6.57 -1.84
CA ASP A 33 3.70 7.78 -2.65
C ASP A 33 2.87 8.83 -1.89
N ALA A 34 1.77 8.42 -1.26
CA ALA A 34 0.93 9.31 -0.46
C ALA A 34 1.71 9.88 0.74
N ALA A 35 2.47 9.06 1.46
CA ALA A 35 3.31 9.52 2.57
C ALA A 35 4.43 10.45 2.11
N ALA A 36 5.03 10.21 0.93
CA ALA A 36 6.04 11.08 0.35
C ALA A 36 5.45 12.45 -0.04
N LEU A 37 4.27 12.46 -0.67
CA LEU A 37 3.54 13.69 -0.98
C LEU A 37 3.13 14.44 0.30
N GLY A 38 2.66 13.70 1.31
CA GLY A 38 2.37 14.22 2.65
C GLY A 38 3.56 14.90 3.31
N PHE A 39 4.73 14.26 3.24
CA PHE A 39 6.00 14.79 3.72
C PHE A 39 6.47 16.06 2.98
N LEU A 40 6.06 16.21 1.72
CA LEU A 40 6.28 17.42 0.92
C LEU A 40 5.22 18.51 1.17
N GLY A 41 4.22 18.25 2.02
CA GLY A 41 3.13 19.18 2.34
C GLY A 41 1.93 19.12 1.39
N LEU A 42 1.90 18.16 0.47
CA LEU A 42 0.81 17.94 -0.49
C LEU A 42 -0.23 16.91 0.00
N GLY A 43 -0.11 16.46 1.24
CA GLY A 43 -1.03 15.52 1.88
C GLY A 43 -2.28 16.17 2.45
N ALA A 44 -3.03 15.37 3.19
CA ALA A 44 -4.19 15.84 3.95
C ALA A 44 -3.76 16.93 4.95
N GLN A 45 -4.48 18.05 4.92
CA GLN A 45 -4.18 19.19 5.78
C GLN A 45 -4.79 18.98 7.18
N PRO A 46 -4.19 19.59 8.24
CA PRO A 46 -4.81 19.65 9.56
C PRO A 46 -6.27 20.14 9.46
N PRO A 47 -7.22 19.56 10.22
CA PRO A 47 -7.06 18.71 11.42
C PRO A 47 -6.93 17.21 11.14
N ASN A 48 -6.91 16.79 9.87
CA ASN A 48 -6.87 15.36 9.54
C ASN A 48 -5.47 14.80 9.82
N PRO A 49 -5.35 13.64 10.49
CA PRO A 49 -4.06 13.01 10.74
C PRO A 49 -3.47 12.47 9.42
N GLU A 50 -2.21 12.83 9.14
CA GLU A 50 -1.48 12.41 7.94
C GLU A 50 -0.03 12.05 8.32
N TRP A 51 0.37 10.79 8.12
CA TRP A 51 1.64 10.27 8.61
C TRP A 51 2.87 10.90 7.93
N GLY A 52 2.78 11.26 6.66
CA GLY A 52 3.84 11.94 5.92
C GLY A 52 4.11 13.35 6.46
N ALA A 53 3.06 14.13 6.68
CA ALA A 53 3.12 15.47 7.25
C ALA A 53 3.62 15.41 8.70
N MET A 54 3.17 14.44 9.50
CA MET A 54 3.70 14.22 10.85
C MET A 54 5.22 13.96 10.84
N LEU A 55 5.72 13.18 9.88
CA LEU A 55 7.16 12.99 9.67
C LEU A 55 7.86 14.29 9.28
N SER A 56 7.26 15.10 8.39
CA SER A 56 7.80 16.39 7.99
C SER A 56 7.97 17.33 9.19
N ASP A 57 6.92 17.46 10.00
CA ASP A 57 6.86 18.36 11.15
C ASP A 57 7.81 17.92 12.27
N SER A 58 7.97 16.60 12.45
CA SER A 58 8.86 16.03 13.46
C SER A 58 10.33 16.43 13.29
N ARG A 59 10.76 16.83 12.08
CA ARG A 59 12.16 17.23 11.80
C ARG A 59 12.67 18.32 12.74
N LEU A 60 11.82 19.26 13.12
CA LEU A 60 12.18 20.36 14.02
C LEU A 60 12.31 19.90 15.48
N TYR A 61 11.60 18.82 15.85
CA TYR A 61 11.46 18.36 17.23
C TYR A 61 12.38 17.18 17.60
N ILE A 62 12.95 16.49 16.61
CA ILE A 62 13.92 15.40 16.82
C ILE A 62 15.12 15.89 17.64
N VAL A 63 15.69 17.04 17.27
CA VAL A 63 16.86 17.62 17.95
C VAL A 63 16.49 18.17 19.33
N SER A 64 15.21 18.48 19.55
CA SER A 64 14.67 18.98 20.82
C SER A 64 14.33 17.88 21.83
N GLY A 65 14.55 16.61 21.49
CA GLY A 65 14.30 15.46 22.36
C GLY A 65 12.99 14.71 22.10
N ALA A 66 12.12 15.19 21.21
CA ALA A 66 10.86 14.53 20.87
C ALA A 66 11.00 13.57 19.67
N TRP A 67 12.00 12.69 19.73
CA TRP A 67 12.32 11.71 18.67
C TRP A 67 11.12 10.82 18.30
N TRP A 68 10.25 10.52 19.27
CA TRP A 68 9.06 9.67 19.09
C TRP A 68 8.06 10.24 18.07
N ALA A 69 8.03 11.56 17.89
CA ALA A 69 7.16 12.22 16.93
C ALA A 69 7.45 11.81 15.47
N ALA A 70 8.71 11.44 15.19
CA ALA A 70 9.11 10.89 13.89
C ALA A 70 8.96 9.36 13.85
N THR A 71 9.31 8.69 14.94
CA THR A 71 9.41 7.23 14.99
C THR A 71 8.06 6.54 14.84
N PHE A 72 7.02 7.00 15.53
CA PHE A 72 5.69 6.38 15.44
C PHE A 72 5.07 6.40 14.04
N PRO A 73 4.97 7.56 13.34
CA PRO A 73 4.44 7.59 11.98
C PRO A 73 5.33 6.80 11.00
N GLY A 74 6.66 6.84 11.18
CA GLY A 74 7.57 6.02 10.37
C GLY A 74 7.32 4.51 10.52
N ILE A 75 7.18 4.04 11.76
CA ILE A 75 6.86 2.63 12.06
C ILE A 75 5.49 2.24 11.49
N ALA A 76 4.49 3.11 11.61
CA ALA A 76 3.15 2.85 11.07
C ALA A 76 3.18 2.64 9.55
N ILE A 77 3.90 3.49 8.80
CA ILE A 77 4.09 3.34 7.35
C ILE A 77 4.80 2.01 7.05
N VAL A 78 5.88 1.69 7.76
CA VAL A 78 6.63 0.44 7.56
C VAL A 78 5.72 -0.78 7.76
N PHE A 79 4.96 -0.84 8.85
CA PHE A 79 4.06 -1.97 9.10
C PHE A 79 2.94 -2.08 8.06
N ALA A 80 2.36 -0.96 7.63
CA ALA A 80 1.31 -0.95 6.61
C ALA A 80 1.84 -1.49 5.26
N VAL A 81 3.01 -1.00 4.82
CA VAL A 81 3.64 -1.39 3.57
C VAL A 81 4.08 -2.85 3.64
N LEU A 82 4.75 -3.28 4.71
CA LEU A 82 5.16 -4.67 4.90
C LEU A 82 3.96 -5.61 4.95
N GLY A 83 2.92 -5.27 5.71
CA GLY A 83 1.71 -6.07 5.81
C GLY A 83 1.03 -6.27 4.47
N LEU A 84 0.95 -5.23 3.64
CA LEU A 84 0.38 -5.33 2.30
C LEU A 84 1.25 -6.11 1.31
N ASN A 85 2.58 -5.95 1.39
CA ASN A 85 3.50 -6.75 0.56
C ASN A 85 3.40 -8.24 0.90
N LEU A 86 3.45 -8.59 2.20
CA LEU A 86 3.31 -9.97 2.66
C LEU A 86 1.94 -10.56 2.33
N LEU A 87 0.88 -9.75 2.40
CA LEU A 87 -0.46 -10.16 1.95
C LEU A 87 -0.48 -10.43 0.45
N GLY A 88 0.15 -9.57 -0.36
CA GLY A 88 0.27 -9.77 -1.80
C GLY A 88 1.04 -11.03 -2.16
N ASP A 89 2.16 -11.28 -1.49
CA ASP A 89 2.94 -12.50 -1.65
C ASP A 89 2.16 -13.75 -1.21
N GLY A 90 1.49 -13.71 -0.07
CA GLY A 90 0.65 -14.82 0.40
C GLY A 90 -0.52 -15.11 -0.55
N LEU A 91 -1.18 -14.07 -1.08
CA LEU A 91 -2.22 -14.22 -2.09
C LEU A 91 -1.64 -14.80 -3.39
N ARG A 92 -0.45 -14.36 -3.80
CA ARG A 92 0.26 -14.88 -4.97
C ARG A 92 0.51 -16.37 -4.81
N ASP A 93 1.03 -16.80 -3.66
CA ASP A 93 1.35 -18.20 -3.40
C ASP A 93 0.10 -19.09 -3.40
N ILE A 94 -1.02 -18.61 -2.84
CA ILE A 94 -2.29 -19.34 -2.84
C ILE A 94 -2.90 -19.42 -4.24
N LEU A 95 -2.75 -18.35 -5.03
CA LEU A 95 -3.35 -18.21 -6.35
C LEU A 95 -2.48 -18.74 -7.49
N ASP A 96 -1.19 -19.04 -7.26
CA ASP A 96 -0.30 -19.64 -8.26
C ASP A 96 -0.58 -21.15 -8.38
N PRO A 97 -1.18 -21.62 -9.49
CA PRO A 97 -1.56 -23.02 -9.66
C PRO A 97 -0.36 -23.94 -9.94
N ARG A 98 0.87 -23.41 -10.06
CA ARG A 98 2.06 -24.18 -10.44
C ARG A 98 2.62 -25.09 -9.34
N LEU A 99 2.09 -25.04 -8.12
CA LEU A 99 2.45 -25.95 -7.02
C LEU A 99 1.70 -27.30 -7.04
N LYS A 100 0.81 -27.52 -8.01
CA LYS A 100 0.16 -28.83 -8.24
C LYS A 100 0.78 -29.50 -9.47
N THR A 101 2.01 -30.00 -9.35
CA THR A 101 2.52 -31.05 -10.25
C THR A 101 2.98 -32.22 -9.40
#